data_AF-A0A7C7U1E3-F1
#
_entry.id   AF-A0A7C7U1E3-F1
#
_cell.length_a   1.000
_cell.length_b   1.000
_cell.length_c   1.000
_cell.angle_alpha   90.00
_cell.angle_beta   90.00
_cell.angle_gamma   90.00
#
_symmetry.space_group_name_H-M   'P 1'
#
loop_
_entity.id
_entity.type
_entity.pdbx_description
1 polymer ?
#
loop_
_entity_poly.entity_id
_entity_poly.type
_entity_poly.pdbx_seq_one_letter_code
_entity_poly.pdbx_strand_id
1 'polypeptide(L)'
;MKQNLKFIFFRGLAVIILLSFIQCNKVEDPGGLFLPKGFVSTVYVDGIEEKVRHMIVNDKGDLYVKLRRQGEDGAIAAIRDSNKDGVKDSLIKFGSYHMTQRGSYSTGIAIYKDYLYFSSELTVYRYKLDPDKLVPSGDPEIIFYDDHAHGSHEHMGKPIAIDDKGYIYIPFGSPNNACQNPKRTPTIPGEDPCPILKDHAGIWRFDAEKIGQTQKDGELYASGLRSIVALEWNA
;
A
#
# COMPACT_ATOMS: atom_id res chain seq x y z
N MET A 1 5.93 65.83 -21.71
CA MET A 1 6.19 64.62 -22.52
C MET A 1 7.24 63.64 -21.94
N LYS A 2 8.07 64.01 -20.94
CA LYS A 2 9.10 63.11 -20.36
C LYS A 2 8.65 62.23 -19.17
N GLN A 3 7.52 62.52 -18.51
CA GLN A 3 7.07 61.75 -17.33
C GLN A 3 6.30 60.46 -17.67
N ASN A 4 5.59 60.41 -18.80
CA ASN A 4 4.82 59.21 -19.20
C ASN A 4 5.69 58.05 -19.71
N LEU A 5 6.94 58.32 -20.08
CA LEU A 5 7.85 57.28 -20.59
C LEU A 5 8.44 56.40 -19.46
N LYS A 6 8.65 56.96 -18.26
CA LYS A 6 9.15 56.21 -17.08
C LYS A 6 8.13 55.23 -16.52
N PHE A 7 6.84 55.55 -16.60
CA PHE A 7 5.76 54.72 -16.03
C PHE A 7 5.46 53.48 -16.88
N ILE A 8 5.61 53.59 -18.21
CA ILE A 8 5.48 52.46 -19.14
C ILE A 8 6.67 51.49 -18.99
N PHE A 9 7.87 52.02 -18.76
CA PHE A 9 9.09 51.23 -18.58
C PHE A 9 9.03 50.34 -17.33
N PHE A 10 8.52 50.86 -16.20
CA PHE A 10 8.39 50.10 -14.95
C PHE A 10 7.31 48.99 -15.02
N ARG A 11 6.20 49.19 -15.74
CA ARG A 11 5.19 48.14 -15.96
C ARG A 11 5.68 47.04 -16.89
N GLY A 12 6.45 47.38 -17.93
CA GLY A 12 7.08 46.39 -18.82
C GLY A 12 8.11 45.52 -18.09
N LEU A 13 8.90 46.12 -17.20
CA LEU A 13 9.91 45.40 -16.41
C LEU A 13 9.28 44.43 -15.39
N ALA A 14 8.18 44.81 -14.75
CA ALA A 14 7.45 43.96 -13.82
C ALA A 14 6.80 42.74 -14.49
N VAL A 15 6.32 42.88 -15.74
CA VAL A 15 5.76 41.77 -16.53
C VAL A 15 6.85 40.80 -16.99
N ILE A 16 8.03 41.30 -17.36
CA ILE A 16 9.19 40.45 -17.71
C ILE A 16 9.69 39.68 -16.49
N ILE A 17 9.73 40.29 -15.31
CA ILE A 17 10.11 39.60 -14.06
C ILE A 17 9.07 38.53 -13.68
N LEU A 18 7.75 38.79 -13.82
CA LEU A 18 6.72 37.78 -13.57
C LEU A 18 6.78 36.60 -14.56
N LEU A 19 7.11 36.84 -15.83
CA LEU A 19 7.29 35.78 -16.85
C LEU A 19 8.60 34.99 -16.65
N SER A 20 9.57 35.55 -15.93
CA SER A 20 10.83 34.86 -15.61
C SER A 20 10.65 33.76 -14.57
N PHE A 21 9.59 33.83 -13.75
CA PHE A 21 9.26 32.82 -12.74
C PHE A 21 8.35 31.70 -13.25
N ILE A 22 7.93 31.74 -14.53
CA ILE A 22 7.17 30.67 -15.19
C ILE A 22 8.07 30.00 -16.25
N GLN A 23 9.36 29.83 -15.95
CA GLN A 23 10.13 28.82 -16.67
C GLN A 23 9.64 27.46 -16.17
N CYS A 24 8.82 26.80 -17.00
CA CYS A 24 8.65 25.36 -16.94
C CYS A 24 10.07 24.78 -17.09
N ASN A 25 10.70 24.45 -15.97
CA ASN A 25 11.92 23.68 -16.00
C ASN A 25 11.59 22.39 -16.74
N LYS A 26 12.28 22.18 -17.85
CA LYS A 26 12.23 20.92 -18.58
C LYS A 26 12.80 19.91 -17.59
N VAL A 27 11.94 19.12 -16.96
CA VAL A 27 12.40 18.06 -16.07
C VAL A 27 13.13 17.09 -16.98
N GLU A 28 14.45 17.09 -16.89
CA GLU A 28 15.27 16.13 -17.63
C GLU A 28 14.91 14.75 -17.08
N ASP A 29 14.48 13.85 -17.97
CA ASP A 29 14.19 12.46 -17.59
C ASP A 29 15.52 11.78 -17.23
N PRO A 30 15.79 11.54 -15.94
CA PRO A 30 17.11 11.16 -15.47
C PRO A 30 17.43 9.67 -15.67
N GLY A 31 16.57 8.86 -16.32
CA GLY A 31 16.75 7.41 -16.32
C GLY A 31 16.02 6.62 -17.39
N GLY A 32 16.54 5.41 -17.68
CA GLY A 32 16.15 4.52 -18.78
C GLY A 32 14.80 3.81 -18.66
N LEU A 33 13.77 4.47 -18.16
CA LEU A 33 12.39 3.98 -18.17
C LEU A 33 11.66 4.46 -19.43
N PHE A 34 10.80 3.60 -20.00
CA PHE A 34 9.90 4.02 -21.06
C PHE A 34 8.66 4.66 -20.44
N LEU A 35 8.53 5.97 -20.58
CA LEU A 35 7.43 6.75 -20.00
C LEU A 35 6.44 7.23 -21.08
N PRO A 36 5.12 7.28 -20.79
CA PRO A 36 4.17 7.95 -21.66
C PRO A 36 4.50 9.44 -21.81
N LYS A 37 4.10 10.04 -22.93
CA LYS A 37 4.34 11.46 -23.21
C LYS A 37 3.74 12.33 -22.08
N GLY A 38 4.57 13.23 -21.55
CA GLY A 38 4.19 14.16 -20.47
C GLY A 38 4.50 13.66 -19.06
N PHE A 39 4.96 12.42 -18.90
CA PHE A 39 5.48 11.90 -17.65
C PHE A 39 6.99 12.10 -17.56
N VAL A 40 7.47 12.29 -16.35
CA VAL A 40 8.89 12.30 -16.02
C VAL A 40 9.09 11.47 -14.76
N SER A 41 10.24 10.80 -14.65
CA SER A 41 10.58 9.99 -13.48
C SER A 41 11.63 10.69 -12.63
N THR A 42 11.53 10.56 -11.31
CA THR A 42 12.58 10.97 -10.36
C THR A 42 12.68 9.93 -9.26
N VAL A 43 13.82 9.86 -8.59
CA VAL A 43 14.01 8.95 -7.45
C VAL A 43 13.58 9.68 -6.18
N TYR A 44 12.40 9.34 -5.65
CA TYR A 44 11.91 9.88 -4.38
C TYR A 44 12.67 9.30 -3.18
N VAL A 45 12.91 7.98 -3.22
CA VAL A 45 13.59 7.25 -2.16
C VAL A 45 14.52 6.18 -2.73
N ASP A 46 15.75 6.20 -2.22
CA ASP A 46 16.77 5.15 -2.36
C ASP A 46 17.18 4.66 -0.95
N GLY A 47 17.80 3.49 -0.87
CA GLY A 47 18.41 2.95 0.34
C GLY A 47 17.48 2.10 1.19
N ILE A 48 16.41 1.56 0.62
CA ILE A 48 15.65 0.47 1.25
C ILE A 48 16.22 -0.84 0.75
N GLU A 49 16.96 -1.54 1.61
CA GLU A 49 17.60 -2.83 1.28
C GLU A 49 16.57 -3.95 1.12
N GLU A 50 15.47 -3.90 1.88
CA GLU A 50 14.40 -4.87 1.80
C GLU A 50 13.54 -4.69 0.54
N LYS A 51 12.88 -5.79 0.15
CA LYS A 51 11.90 -5.73 -0.94
C LYS A 51 10.64 -5.02 -0.47
N VAL A 52 10.33 -3.88 -1.10
CA VAL A 52 9.10 -3.13 -0.89
C VAL A 52 7.92 -3.76 -1.65
N ARG A 53 6.71 -3.59 -1.11
CA ARG A 53 5.44 -4.03 -1.71
C ARG A 53 4.52 -2.83 -1.88
N HIS A 54 3.38 -2.78 -1.19
CA HIS A 54 2.44 -1.68 -1.33
C HIS A 54 2.92 -0.44 -0.58
N MET A 55 2.33 0.69 -0.92
CA MET A 55 2.59 1.97 -0.30
C MET A 55 1.31 2.77 -0.17
N ILE A 56 1.28 3.69 0.79
CA ILE A 56 0.18 4.62 1.00
C ILE A 56 0.74 5.96 1.47
N VAL A 57 0.07 7.05 1.11
CA VAL A 57 0.47 8.42 1.49
C VAL A 57 -0.62 9.01 2.38
N ASN A 58 -0.24 9.63 3.51
CA ASN A 58 -1.19 10.34 4.36
C ASN A 58 -1.48 11.76 3.84
N ASP A 59 -2.40 12.47 4.49
CA ASP A 59 -2.76 13.86 4.16
C ASP A 59 -1.61 14.88 4.30
N LYS A 60 -0.57 14.54 5.08
CA LYS A 60 0.65 15.36 5.25
C LYS A 60 1.70 15.12 4.17
N GLY A 61 1.52 14.10 3.34
CA GLY A 61 2.50 13.68 2.32
C GLY A 61 3.54 12.68 2.83
N ASP A 62 3.37 12.13 4.04
CA ASP A 62 4.23 11.06 4.51
C ASP A 62 3.91 9.77 3.76
N LEU A 63 4.96 9.13 3.26
CA LEU A 63 4.87 7.86 2.55
C LEU A 63 5.13 6.72 3.53
N TYR A 64 4.17 5.81 3.64
CA TYR A 64 4.36 4.54 4.35
C TYR A 64 4.47 3.42 3.32
N VAL A 65 5.54 2.63 3.41
CA VAL A 65 5.77 1.50 2.51
C VAL A 65 5.80 0.19 3.28
N LYS A 66 5.11 -0.82 2.74
CA LYS A 66 5.10 -2.17 3.29
C LYS A 66 6.33 -2.94 2.82
N LEU A 67 7.05 -3.56 3.75
CA LEU A 67 8.11 -4.49 3.42
C LEU A 67 7.54 -5.91 3.19
N ARG A 68 8.11 -6.64 2.23
CA ARG A 68 7.74 -8.03 1.87
C ARG A 68 7.88 -9.01 3.04
N ARG A 69 8.81 -8.72 3.94
CA ARG A 69 9.07 -9.43 5.20
C ARG A 69 9.39 -8.40 6.27
N GLN A 70 9.14 -8.75 7.53
CA GLN A 70 9.71 -8.01 8.64
C GLN A 70 11.23 -8.15 8.59
N GLY A 71 11.94 -7.02 8.52
CA GLY A 71 13.38 -6.92 8.74
C GLY A 71 13.69 -6.76 10.22
N GLU A 72 14.96 -6.54 10.54
CA GLU A 72 15.42 -6.30 11.92
C GLU A 72 14.72 -5.08 12.54
N ASP A 73 14.61 -4.00 11.76
CA ASP A 73 14.07 -2.72 12.23
C ASP A 73 12.55 -2.56 12.01
N GLY A 74 11.89 -3.52 11.35
CA GLY A 74 10.44 -3.53 11.24
C GLY A 74 9.86 -4.07 9.93
N ALA A 75 8.53 -3.99 9.82
CA ALA A 75 7.72 -4.48 8.69
C ALA A 75 7.23 -3.37 7.76
N ILE A 76 7.44 -2.10 8.12
CA ILE A 76 7.02 -0.88 7.42
C ILE A 76 8.20 0.10 7.45
N ALA A 77 8.35 0.92 6.41
CA ALA A 77 9.17 2.12 6.48
C ALA A 77 8.28 3.37 6.31
N ALA A 78 8.42 4.34 7.21
CA ALA A 78 7.82 5.66 7.12
C ALA A 78 8.86 6.64 6.56
N ILE A 79 8.49 7.38 5.54
CA ILE A 79 9.37 8.22 4.73
C ILE A 79 8.74 9.61 4.63
N ARG A 80 9.54 10.65 4.90
CA ARG A 80 9.08 12.04 4.86
C ARG A 80 10.03 12.89 4.04
N ASP A 81 9.44 13.67 3.15
CA ASP A 81 10.03 14.83 2.48
C ASP A 81 9.45 16.08 3.16
N SER A 82 10.26 16.71 4.01
CA SER A 82 9.88 17.87 4.82
C SER A 82 10.00 19.18 4.07
N ASN A 83 10.91 19.23 3.08
CA ASN A 83 11.20 20.42 2.29
C ASN A 83 10.38 20.48 0.98
N LYS A 84 9.71 19.38 0.61
CA LYS A 84 8.84 19.19 -0.56
C LYS A 84 9.57 19.29 -1.91
N ASP A 85 10.84 18.90 -1.95
CA ASP A 85 11.65 18.88 -3.18
C ASP A 85 11.50 17.59 -4.00
N GLY A 86 10.72 16.63 -3.52
CA GLY A 86 10.50 15.35 -4.18
C GLY A 86 11.60 14.32 -3.88
N VAL A 87 12.39 14.53 -2.82
CA VAL A 87 13.40 13.59 -2.31
C VAL A 87 13.18 13.40 -0.80
N LYS A 88 13.32 12.16 -0.32
CA LYS A 88 13.18 11.90 1.12
C LYS A 88 14.26 12.59 1.96
N ASP A 89 13.82 13.27 3.03
CA ASP A 89 14.69 13.81 4.07
C ASP A 89 14.90 12.79 5.22
N SER A 90 13.91 11.94 5.47
CA SER A 90 13.96 10.94 6.54
C SER A 90 13.32 9.62 6.15
N LEU A 91 13.84 8.54 6.75
CA LEU A 91 13.32 7.20 6.62
C LEU A 91 13.49 6.47 7.95
N ILE A 92 12.39 6.00 8.52
CA ILE A 92 12.37 5.26 9.78
C ILE A 92 11.58 3.97 9.59
N LYS A 93 12.18 2.83 9.91
CA LYS A 93 11.52 1.53 9.89
C LYS A 93 10.86 1.25 11.23
N PHE A 94 9.70 0.59 11.19
CA PHE A 94 8.93 0.23 12.38
C PHE A 94 7.94 -0.89 12.07
N GLY A 95 7.22 -1.31 13.10
CA GLY A 95 6.17 -2.32 12.99
C GLY A 95 6.69 -3.73 13.17
N SER A 96 5.99 -4.52 13.96
CA SER A 96 6.34 -5.91 14.22
C SER A 96 5.13 -6.81 13.98
N TYR A 97 5.41 -8.06 13.63
CA TYR A 97 4.41 -9.11 13.63
C TYR A 97 4.45 -9.86 14.96
N HIS A 98 3.28 -10.21 15.48
CA HIS A 98 3.17 -11.08 16.65
C HIS A 98 3.60 -12.53 16.37
N MET A 99 3.70 -12.91 15.09
CA MET A 99 4.15 -14.23 14.64
C MET A 99 5.17 -14.12 13.51
N THR A 100 6.15 -15.01 13.51
CA THR A 100 7.14 -15.11 12.42
C THR A 100 6.46 -15.44 11.09
N GLN A 101 6.66 -14.56 10.11
CA GLN A 101 6.19 -14.80 8.75
C GLN A 101 7.01 -15.91 8.09
N ARG A 102 6.36 -17.00 7.67
CA ARG A 102 7.03 -18.13 6.99
C ARG A 102 7.32 -17.82 5.52
N GLY A 103 6.37 -17.20 4.82
CA GLY A 103 6.51 -16.91 3.41
C GLY A 103 7.01 -15.49 3.13
N SER A 104 6.61 -14.96 1.98
CA SER A 104 7.05 -13.67 1.47
C SER A 104 6.01 -13.02 0.54
N TYR A 105 4.74 -13.36 0.80
CA TYR A 105 3.61 -12.96 -0.03
C TYR A 105 2.92 -11.68 0.47
N SER A 106 3.02 -11.35 1.76
CA SER A 106 2.33 -10.20 2.36
C SER A 106 2.55 -8.89 1.60
N THR A 107 1.47 -8.14 1.41
CA THR A 107 1.46 -6.92 0.59
C THR A 107 0.72 -5.74 1.22
N GLY A 108 -0.36 -5.96 1.96
CA GLY A 108 -1.34 -4.94 2.29
C GLY A 108 -0.83 -3.81 3.19
N ILE A 109 -1.19 -2.59 2.82
CA ILE A 109 -1.10 -1.37 3.64
C ILE A 109 -2.24 -0.44 3.22
N ALA A 110 -2.87 0.25 4.17
CA ALA A 110 -3.93 1.20 3.91
C ALA A 110 -4.01 2.22 5.05
N ILE A 111 -4.57 3.39 4.77
CA ILE A 111 -4.95 4.37 5.80
C ILE A 111 -6.47 4.45 5.80
N TYR A 112 -7.07 4.35 6.97
CA TYR A 112 -8.50 4.56 7.16
C TYR A 112 -8.74 5.27 8.49
N LYS A 113 -9.39 6.44 8.42
CA LYS A 113 -9.40 7.43 9.51
C LYS A 113 -7.96 7.71 9.96
N ASP A 114 -7.71 7.88 11.26
CA ASP A 114 -6.35 8.06 11.78
C ASP A 114 -5.68 6.73 12.16
N TYR A 115 -5.86 5.68 11.36
CA TYR A 115 -5.19 4.39 11.56
C TYR A 115 -4.46 3.94 10.28
N LEU A 116 -3.24 3.43 10.47
CA LEU A 116 -2.44 2.77 9.46
C LEU A 116 -2.61 1.26 9.59
N TYR A 117 -3.28 0.65 8.63
CA TYR A 117 -3.46 -0.80 8.53
C TYR A 117 -2.32 -1.42 7.73
N PHE A 118 -1.90 -2.62 8.10
CA PHE A 118 -0.90 -3.39 7.36
C PHE A 118 -1.08 -4.88 7.59
N SER A 119 -0.57 -5.71 6.68
CA SER A 119 -0.77 -7.17 6.78
C SER A 119 0.51 -8.00 6.78
N SER A 120 0.43 -9.15 7.45
CA SER A 120 1.24 -10.33 7.16
C SER A 120 0.45 -11.27 6.25
N GLU A 121 0.97 -12.48 6.02
CA GLU A 121 0.26 -13.53 5.25
C GLU A 121 -0.98 -14.07 5.97
N LEU A 122 -1.06 -13.90 7.30
CA LEU A 122 -2.15 -14.44 8.13
C LEU A 122 -2.86 -13.38 8.97
N THR A 123 -2.35 -12.15 9.05
CA THR A 123 -2.84 -11.17 10.02
C THR A 123 -3.01 -9.81 9.38
N VAL A 124 -4.07 -9.10 9.75
CA VAL A 124 -4.18 -7.65 9.52
C VAL A 124 -4.05 -6.95 10.85
N TYR A 125 -3.17 -5.97 10.87
CA TYR A 125 -2.83 -5.15 12.01
C TYR A 125 -3.25 -3.70 11.75
N ARG A 126 -3.32 -2.89 12.81
CA ARG A 126 -3.32 -1.43 12.66
C ARG A 126 -2.55 -0.73 13.77
N TYR A 127 -2.03 0.44 13.44
CA TYR A 127 -1.52 1.43 14.38
C TYR A 127 -2.40 2.68 14.36
N LYS A 128 -2.63 3.29 15.53
CA LYS A 128 -3.15 4.66 15.57
C LYS A 128 -2.08 5.61 15.07
N LEU A 129 -2.38 6.38 14.03
CA LEU A 129 -1.51 7.45 13.56
C LEU A 129 -1.54 8.60 14.56
N ASP A 130 -0.36 9.13 14.86
CA ASP A 130 -0.19 10.35 15.65
C ASP A 130 0.09 11.49 14.65
N PRO A 131 -0.74 12.55 14.59
CA PRO A 131 -0.51 13.62 13.65
C PRO A 131 0.86 14.29 13.86
N ASP A 132 1.41 14.28 15.07
CA ASP A 132 2.65 15.00 15.37
C ASP A 132 3.91 14.13 15.21
N LYS A 133 3.74 12.83 14.89
CA LYS A 133 4.86 11.88 14.73
C LYS A 133 4.82 11.17 13.39
N LEU A 134 6.01 10.91 12.82
CA LEU A 134 6.12 10.12 11.59
C LEU A 134 5.81 8.64 11.84
N VAL A 135 6.21 8.13 13.02
CA VAL A 135 6.03 6.73 13.43
C VAL A 135 5.06 6.64 14.60
N PRO A 136 4.04 5.77 14.53
CA PRO A 136 3.14 5.46 15.64
C PRO A 136 3.86 4.95 16.89
N SER A 137 3.25 5.16 18.06
CA SER A 137 3.73 4.63 19.34
C SER A 137 2.96 3.37 19.75
N GLY A 138 3.60 2.50 20.53
CA GLY A 138 2.99 1.29 21.09
C GLY A 138 2.98 0.08 20.15
N ASP A 139 2.28 -0.96 20.55
CA ASP A 139 2.11 -2.19 19.79
C ASP A 139 0.91 -2.11 18.83
N PRO A 140 0.94 -2.82 17.69
CA PRO A 140 -0.18 -2.80 16.76
C PRO A 140 -1.35 -3.62 17.30
N GLU A 141 -2.56 -3.15 17.04
CA GLU A 141 -3.78 -3.92 17.30
C GLU A 141 -3.97 -4.97 16.21
N ILE A 142 -4.41 -6.18 16.57
CA ILE A 142 -4.76 -7.23 15.61
C ILE A 142 -6.22 -7.08 15.25
N ILE A 143 -6.50 -6.70 14.00
CA ILE A 143 -7.86 -6.53 13.49
C ILE A 143 -8.43 -7.85 13.02
N PHE A 144 -7.59 -8.64 12.36
CA PHE A 144 -7.98 -9.92 11.81
C PHE A 144 -6.83 -10.92 11.92
N TYR A 145 -7.16 -12.16 12.26
CA TYR A 145 -6.23 -13.30 12.23
C TYR A 145 -6.86 -14.49 11.48
N ASP A 146 -6.10 -14.99 10.52
CA ASP A 146 -6.39 -16.20 9.75
C ASP A 146 -6.00 -17.42 10.60
N ASP A 147 -7.01 -18.02 11.25
CA ASP A 147 -6.85 -19.09 12.24
C ASP A 147 -6.89 -20.50 11.62
N HIS A 148 -6.84 -20.63 10.29
CA HIS A 148 -6.83 -21.92 9.64
C HIS A 148 -5.60 -22.76 10.04
N ALA A 149 -5.84 -24.02 10.40
CA ALA A 149 -4.80 -24.92 10.92
C ALA A 149 -3.62 -25.16 9.96
N HIS A 150 -3.84 -25.05 8.64
CA HIS A 150 -2.77 -25.18 7.66
C HIS A 150 -1.78 -24.01 7.67
N GLY A 151 -2.17 -22.85 8.22
CA GLY A 151 -1.36 -21.64 8.25
C GLY A 151 -0.94 -21.19 6.84
N SER A 152 0.31 -20.74 6.73
CA SER A 152 0.81 -20.13 5.49
C SER A 152 0.88 -21.09 4.29
N HIS A 153 0.33 -20.66 3.13
CA HIS A 153 0.39 -21.35 1.85
C HIS A 153 0.55 -20.40 0.65
N GLU A 154 0.51 -20.96 -0.57
CA GLU A 154 0.60 -20.20 -1.82
C GLU A 154 -0.57 -19.23 -2.03
N HIS A 155 -0.36 -18.16 -2.81
CA HIS A 155 -1.41 -17.17 -3.17
C HIS A 155 -1.98 -16.33 -2.02
N MET A 156 -1.31 -16.27 -0.87
CA MET A 156 -1.76 -15.47 0.28
C MET A 156 -1.12 -14.08 0.34
N GLY A 157 -1.37 -13.24 -0.67
CA GLY A 157 -0.85 -11.88 -0.71
C GLY A 157 -1.38 -10.98 0.42
N LYS A 158 -2.60 -11.28 0.88
CA LYS A 158 -3.39 -10.48 1.82
C LYS A 158 -3.31 -8.96 1.58
N PRO A 159 -3.52 -8.48 0.33
CA PRO A 159 -3.82 -7.07 0.12
C PRO A 159 -5.12 -6.72 0.85
N ILE A 160 -5.28 -5.47 1.25
CA ILE A 160 -6.46 -4.99 1.97
C ILE A 160 -7.00 -3.76 1.25
N ALA A 161 -8.32 -3.61 1.25
CA ALA A 161 -8.99 -2.38 0.88
C ALA A 161 -10.06 -2.08 1.93
N ILE A 162 -10.34 -0.80 2.15
CA ILE A 162 -11.34 -0.35 3.12
C ILE A 162 -12.29 0.60 2.39
N ASP A 163 -13.60 0.36 2.49
CA ASP A 163 -14.60 1.22 1.86
C ASP A 163 -15.05 2.39 2.73
N ASP A 164 -15.82 3.31 2.14
CA ASP A 164 -16.34 4.50 2.80
C ASP A 164 -17.40 4.20 3.88
N LYS A 165 -17.84 2.95 3.98
CA LYS A 165 -18.78 2.46 5.01
C LYS A 165 -18.06 1.81 6.19
N GLY A 166 -16.73 1.69 6.13
CA GLY A 166 -15.92 1.11 7.19
C GLY A 166 -15.81 -0.41 7.12
N TYR A 167 -16.08 -1.04 5.97
CA TYR A 167 -15.78 -2.44 5.77
C TYR A 167 -14.36 -2.62 5.24
N ILE A 168 -13.60 -3.54 5.85
CA ILE A 168 -12.32 -4.02 5.33
C ILE A 168 -12.51 -5.30 4.53
N TYR A 169 -11.95 -5.34 3.33
CA TYR A 169 -12.00 -6.48 2.41
C TYR A 169 -10.69 -7.24 2.47
N ILE A 170 -10.75 -8.51 2.90
CA ILE A 170 -9.59 -9.36 3.11
C ILE A 170 -9.73 -10.62 2.24
N PRO A 171 -8.78 -10.88 1.32
CA PRO A 171 -8.79 -12.08 0.51
C PRO A 171 -8.21 -13.29 1.24
N PHE A 172 -8.82 -14.45 0.98
CA PHE A 172 -8.30 -15.77 1.31
C PHE A 172 -7.95 -16.44 -0.02
N GLY A 173 -6.66 -16.39 -0.38
CA GLY A 173 -6.18 -16.94 -1.65
C GLY A 173 -6.39 -18.44 -1.73
N SER A 174 -6.46 -18.99 -2.94
CA SER A 174 -6.58 -20.44 -3.11
C SER A 174 -5.26 -21.15 -2.77
N PRO A 175 -5.24 -22.18 -1.90
CA PRO A 175 -4.07 -23.04 -1.69
C PRO A 175 -3.76 -23.95 -2.90
N ASN A 176 -4.44 -23.75 -4.03
CA ASN A 176 -4.34 -24.53 -5.25
C ASN A 176 -4.39 -23.62 -6.49
N ASN A 177 -3.96 -24.13 -7.65
CA ASN A 177 -4.07 -23.41 -8.91
C ASN A 177 -5.44 -23.54 -9.57
N ALA A 178 -6.04 -24.73 -9.51
CA ALA A 178 -7.25 -25.07 -10.25
C ALA A 178 -8.10 -26.13 -9.52
N CYS A 179 -8.08 -26.14 -8.18
CA CYS A 179 -8.79 -27.13 -7.37
C CYS A 179 -8.46 -28.59 -7.70
N GLN A 180 -7.22 -28.86 -8.10
CA GLN A 180 -6.79 -30.19 -8.54
C GLN A 180 -6.32 -31.06 -7.38
N ASN A 181 -6.55 -32.37 -7.46
CA ASN A 181 -5.99 -33.36 -6.56
C ASN A 181 -5.37 -34.52 -7.35
N PRO A 182 -4.04 -34.67 -7.41
CA PRO A 182 -3.01 -33.82 -6.79
C PRO A 182 -2.84 -32.45 -7.48
N LYS A 183 -2.39 -31.43 -6.72
CA LYS A 183 -2.24 -30.06 -7.23
C LYS A 183 -1.11 -29.93 -8.27
N ARG A 184 -1.24 -28.95 -9.18
CA ARG A 184 -0.22 -28.61 -10.21
C ARG A 184 0.10 -29.77 -11.16
N THR A 185 -0.87 -30.63 -11.42
CA THR A 185 -0.69 -31.80 -12.27
C THR A 185 -1.27 -31.50 -13.64
N PRO A 186 -0.48 -31.58 -14.73
CA PRO A 186 -1.02 -31.45 -16.08
C PRO A 186 -2.17 -32.43 -16.30
N THR A 187 -3.20 -32.00 -17.04
CA THR A 187 -4.38 -32.80 -17.44
C THR A 187 -5.34 -33.25 -16.34
N ILE A 188 -5.00 -33.11 -15.06
CA ILE A 188 -5.94 -33.37 -13.97
C ILE A 188 -6.97 -32.24 -13.90
N PRO A 189 -8.29 -32.51 -13.99
CA PRO A 189 -9.30 -31.48 -13.85
C PRO A 189 -9.37 -30.98 -12.41
N GLY A 190 -9.97 -29.80 -12.22
CA GLY A 190 -10.38 -29.37 -10.89
C GLY A 190 -11.54 -30.21 -10.38
N GLU A 191 -11.62 -30.39 -9.07
CA GLU A 191 -12.77 -30.98 -8.40
C GLU A 191 -14.01 -30.07 -8.58
N ASP A 192 -15.17 -30.68 -8.85
CA ASP A 192 -16.47 -30.01 -9.00
C ASP A 192 -17.56 -30.80 -8.24
N PRO A 193 -18.16 -30.27 -7.17
CA PRO A 193 -17.91 -28.94 -6.60
C PRO A 193 -16.53 -28.83 -5.97
N CYS A 194 -15.88 -27.67 -6.16
CA CYS A 194 -14.56 -27.40 -5.61
C CYS A 194 -14.63 -27.15 -4.08
N PRO A 195 -14.06 -28.02 -3.23
CA PRO A 195 -14.18 -27.87 -1.78
C PRO A 195 -13.47 -26.62 -1.23
N ILE A 196 -12.47 -26.10 -1.95
CA ILE A 196 -11.70 -24.91 -1.57
C ILE A 196 -12.58 -23.65 -1.52
N LEU A 197 -13.66 -23.59 -2.32
CA LEU A 197 -14.54 -22.40 -2.36
C LEU A 197 -15.28 -22.14 -1.05
N LYS A 198 -15.27 -23.09 -0.11
CA LYS A 198 -15.94 -22.98 1.19
C LYS A 198 -15.30 -21.90 2.07
N ASP A 199 -13.97 -21.83 2.08
CA ASP A 199 -13.17 -21.01 3.00
C ASP A 199 -11.99 -20.31 2.31
N HIS A 200 -11.80 -20.52 1.01
CA HIS A 200 -10.72 -19.90 0.24
C HIS A 200 -11.20 -19.52 -1.16
N ALA A 201 -10.27 -19.00 -1.94
CA ALA A 201 -10.48 -18.49 -3.29
C ALA A 201 -11.57 -17.40 -3.34
N GLY A 202 -11.53 -16.47 -2.38
CA GLY A 202 -12.53 -15.42 -2.27
C GLY A 202 -12.06 -14.21 -1.47
N ILE A 203 -12.96 -13.24 -1.35
CA ILE A 203 -12.81 -12.03 -0.52
C ILE A 203 -13.94 -12.04 0.49
N TRP A 204 -13.59 -11.79 1.75
CA TRP A 204 -14.54 -11.60 2.83
C TRP A 204 -14.50 -10.14 3.28
N ARG A 205 -15.66 -9.60 3.65
CA ARG A 205 -15.77 -8.28 4.28
C ARG A 205 -15.92 -8.41 5.79
N PHE A 206 -15.29 -7.50 6.51
CA PHE A 206 -15.27 -7.42 7.97
C PHE A 206 -15.49 -5.97 8.40
N ASP A 207 -15.82 -5.75 9.67
CA ASP A 207 -15.80 -4.41 10.27
C ASP A 207 -14.33 -3.98 10.44
N ALA A 208 -13.91 -2.86 9.84
CA ALA A 208 -12.52 -2.39 9.93
C ALA A 208 -12.12 -1.98 11.36
N GLU A 209 -13.08 -1.68 12.23
CA GLU A 209 -12.83 -1.18 13.58
C GLU A 209 -12.90 -2.27 14.67
N LYS A 210 -13.46 -3.43 14.36
CA LYS A 210 -13.55 -4.57 15.28
C LYS A 210 -12.20 -5.31 15.38
N ILE A 211 -11.67 -5.38 16.59
CA ILE A 211 -10.42 -6.07 16.93
C ILE A 211 -10.66 -7.58 17.07
N GLY A 212 -9.68 -8.39 16.66
CA GLY A 212 -9.62 -9.82 16.95
C GLY A 212 -10.56 -10.70 16.14
N GLN A 213 -10.90 -10.30 14.91
CA GLN A 213 -11.78 -11.06 14.04
C GLN A 213 -11.07 -12.28 13.44
N THR A 214 -11.83 -13.31 13.10
CA THR A 214 -11.41 -14.46 12.27
C THR A 214 -12.33 -14.61 11.07
N GLN A 215 -12.06 -15.54 10.14
CA GLN A 215 -12.90 -15.66 8.92
C GLN A 215 -14.38 -15.87 9.24
N LYS A 216 -14.69 -16.54 10.36
CA LYS A 216 -16.06 -16.83 10.82
C LYS A 216 -16.87 -15.56 11.14
N ASP A 217 -16.19 -14.45 11.44
CA ASP A 217 -16.82 -13.14 11.68
C ASP A 217 -17.13 -12.40 10.36
N GLY A 218 -16.58 -12.86 9.24
CA GLY A 218 -16.68 -12.19 7.95
C GLY A 218 -17.84 -12.67 7.10
N GLU A 219 -18.26 -11.82 6.18
CA GLU A 219 -19.25 -12.16 5.15
C GLU A 219 -18.54 -12.35 3.80
N LEU A 220 -18.81 -13.47 3.13
CA LEU A 220 -18.28 -13.73 1.79
C LEU A 220 -18.79 -12.65 0.82
N TYR A 221 -17.86 -11.89 0.25
CA TYR A 221 -18.14 -10.80 -0.68
C TYR A 221 -18.00 -11.23 -2.14
N ALA A 222 -16.97 -12.04 -2.44
CA ALA A 222 -16.72 -12.56 -3.78
C ALA A 222 -16.02 -13.93 -3.70
N SER A 223 -16.25 -14.80 -4.69
CA SER A 223 -15.65 -16.15 -4.79
C SER A 223 -15.11 -16.41 -6.19
N GLY A 224 -14.28 -17.45 -6.36
CA GLY A 224 -13.61 -17.81 -7.61
C GLY A 224 -12.29 -17.07 -7.86
N LEU A 225 -11.69 -16.48 -6.83
CA LEU A 225 -10.51 -15.63 -6.94
C LEU A 225 -9.25 -16.35 -6.45
N ARG A 226 -8.33 -16.70 -7.37
CA ARG A 226 -7.16 -17.54 -7.05
C ARG A 226 -6.09 -16.84 -6.21
N SER A 227 -5.51 -15.77 -6.72
CA SER A 227 -4.31 -15.13 -6.18
C SER A 227 -4.41 -13.62 -6.32
N ILE A 228 -4.95 -12.97 -5.30
CA ILE A 228 -5.14 -11.53 -5.28
C ILE A 228 -3.88 -10.91 -4.68
N VAL A 229 -3.16 -10.15 -5.50
CA VAL A 229 -1.87 -9.54 -5.13
C VAL A 229 -1.99 -8.05 -4.82
N ALA A 230 -3.04 -7.40 -5.35
CA ALA A 230 -3.40 -6.03 -5.07
C ALA A 230 -4.93 -5.93 -5.02
N LEU A 231 -5.43 -5.05 -4.17
CA LEU A 231 -6.85 -4.75 -3.98
C LEU A 231 -6.93 -3.28 -3.57
N GLU A 232 -7.83 -2.53 -4.20
CA GLU A 232 -8.06 -1.12 -3.91
C GLU A 232 -9.56 -0.84 -3.95
N TRP A 233 -10.03 0.04 -3.06
CA TRP A 233 -11.41 0.52 -3.10
C TRP A 233 -11.48 1.77 -3.97
N ASN A 234 -12.47 1.84 -4.85
CA ASN A 234 -12.74 3.05 -5.62
C ASN A 234 -13.98 3.72 -5.05
N ALA A 235 -13.79 4.87 -4.41
CA ALA A 235 -14.83 5.69 -3.80
C ALA A 235 -15.63 6.50 -4.82
#